data_AF-A0A2T0TMZ4-F1
#
_entry.id   AF-A0A2T0TMZ4-F1
#
_cell.length_a   1.000
_cell.length_b   1.000
_cell.length_c   1.000
_cell.angle_alpha   90.00
_cell.angle_beta   90.00
_cell.angle_gamma   90.00
#
_symmetry.space_group_name_H-M   'P 1'
#
loop_
_entity.id
_entity.type
_entity.pdbx_description
1 polymer ?
#
loop_
_entity_poly.entity_id
_entity_poly.type
_entity_poly.pdbx_seq_one_letter_code
_entity_poly.pdbx_strand_id
1 'polypeptide(L)'
;MLHPNPSVSPNSDSAVLLVFHAPTATDETQHQQAQLTDRLQRSPGLTTRIIHIDASQHPAVVLSFGVTHFPTLILVQRGVELVRHEGTYSA
;
A
#
# COMPACT_ATOMS: atom_id res chain seq x y z
N MET A 1 25.85 -11.74 -28.06
CA MET A 1 24.43 -12.12 -27.99
C MET A 1 23.92 -11.66 -26.63
N LEU A 2 23.29 -10.48 -26.54
CA LEU A 2 22.66 -10.02 -25.30
C LEU A 2 21.28 -10.66 -25.17
N HIS A 3 21.04 -11.39 -24.09
CA HIS A 3 19.70 -11.88 -23.77
C HIS A 3 18.79 -10.71 -23.39
N PRO A 4 17.53 -10.67 -23.84
CA PRO A 4 16.58 -9.69 -23.36
C PRO A 4 16.30 -9.96 -21.88
N ASN A 5 16.57 -8.97 -21.03
CA ASN A 5 16.11 -8.95 -19.66
C ASN A 5 14.57 -8.93 -19.70
N PRO A 6 13.85 -9.87 -19.06
CA PRO A 6 12.41 -9.73 -18.89
C PRO A 6 12.19 -8.63 -17.86
N SER A 7 12.26 -7.37 -18.29
CA SER A 7 11.73 -6.25 -17.56
C SER A 7 10.25 -6.55 -17.35
N VAL A 8 9.92 -6.98 -16.13
CA VAL A 8 8.56 -7.07 -15.62
C VAL A 8 7.93 -5.71 -15.85
N SER A 9 7.24 -5.59 -16.98
CA SER A 9 6.47 -4.40 -17.28
C SER A 9 5.37 -4.37 -16.23
N PRO A 10 5.21 -3.29 -15.46
CA PRO A 10 4.07 -3.21 -14.56
C PRO A 10 2.84 -3.31 -15.46
N ASN A 11 2.10 -4.41 -15.35
CA ASN A 11 0.76 -4.50 -15.90
C ASN A 11 0.01 -3.31 -15.29
N SER A 12 -0.14 -2.25 -16.09
CA SER A 12 -0.65 -0.95 -15.62
C SER A 12 -2.15 -1.04 -15.28
N ASP A 13 -2.75 -2.22 -15.50
CA ASP A 13 -4.10 -2.60 -15.10
C ASP A 13 -4.24 -3.12 -13.67
N SER A 14 -3.16 -3.54 -13.02
CA SER A 14 -3.27 -4.09 -11.67
C SER A 14 -3.55 -2.97 -10.65
N ALA A 15 -4.57 -3.18 -9.83
CA ALA A 15 -4.83 -2.30 -8.69
C ALA A 15 -3.65 -2.34 -7.70
N VAL A 16 -3.40 -1.23 -7.03
CA VAL A 16 -2.36 -1.08 -6.00
C VAL A 16 -3.02 -0.58 -4.72
N LEU A 17 -2.85 -1.30 -3.63
CA LEU A 17 -3.27 -0.89 -2.30
C LEU A 17 -2.11 -0.18 -1.61
N LEU A 18 -2.26 1.12 -1.39
CA LEU A 18 -1.33 1.94 -0.62
C LEU A 18 -1.74 1.90 0.84
N VAL A 19 -0.80 1.64 1.75
CA VAL A 19 -1.02 1.59 3.20
C VAL A 19 -0.13 2.62 3.86
N PHE A 20 -0.74 3.70 4.34
CA PHE A 20 -0.07 4.82 5.00
C PHE A 20 0.00 4.57 6.51
N HIS A 21 1.21 4.55 7.05
CA HIS A 21 1.47 4.35 8.47
C HIS A 21 1.70 5.68 9.19
N ALA A 22 1.25 5.75 10.44
CA ALA A 22 1.53 6.88 11.29
C ALA A 22 3.05 7.01 11.51
N PRO A 23 3.60 8.24 11.52
CA PRO A 23 5.02 8.44 11.82
C PRO A 23 5.38 8.06 13.26
N THR A 24 4.39 7.95 14.14
CA THR A 24 4.51 7.55 15.54
C THR A 24 4.03 6.13 15.82
N ALA A 25 3.77 5.33 14.77
CA ALA A 25 3.36 3.94 14.95
C ALA A 25 4.46 3.16 15.69
N THR A 26 4.06 2.37 16.69
CA THR A 26 4.99 1.46 17.37
C THR A 26 5.37 0.28 16.47
N ASP A 27 6.52 -0.33 16.72
CA ASP A 27 6.96 -1.54 16.00
C ASP A 27 5.89 -2.64 16.04
N GLU A 28 5.18 -2.80 17.16
CA GLU A 28 4.09 -3.75 17.30
C GLU A 28 2.94 -3.44 16.32
N THR A 29 2.52 -2.18 16.24
CA THR A 29 1.46 -1.74 15.33
C THR A 29 1.86 -1.98 13.88
N GLN A 30 3.10 -1.64 13.52
CA GLN A 30 3.62 -1.88 12.18
C GLN A 30 3.68 -3.37 11.84
N HIS A 31 4.14 -4.21 12.78
CA HIS A 31 4.18 -5.66 12.62
C HIS A 31 2.80 -6.26 12.43
N GLN A 32 1.81 -5.86 13.24
CA GLN A 32 0.42 -6.32 13.11
C GLN A 32 -0.16 -5.96 11.73
N GLN A 33 0.07 -4.72 11.28
CA GLN A 33 -0.39 -4.28 9.97
C GLN A 33 0.30 -5.02 8.82
N ALA A 34 1.62 -5.26 8.91
CA ALA A 34 2.36 -6.03 7.93
C ALA A 34 1.87 -7.49 7.87
N GLN A 35 1.50 -8.10 9.00
CA GLN A 35 0.91 -9.44 9.01
C GLN A 35 -0.47 -9.47 8.33
N LEU A 36 -1.32 -8.47 8.56
CA LEU A 36 -2.63 -8.38 7.92
C LEU A 36 -2.49 -8.22 6.40
N THR A 37 -1.63 -7.33 5.94
CA THR A 37 -1.41 -7.12 4.50
C THR A 37 -0.73 -8.30 3.83
N ASP A 38 0.20 -8.97 4.50
CA ASP A 38 0.84 -10.18 3.97
C ASP A 38 -0.17 -11.33 3.82
N ARG A 39 -1.11 -11.49 4.77
CA ARG A 39 -2.22 -12.45 4.63
C ARG A 39 -3.13 -12.11 3.45
N LEU A 40 -3.41 -10.82 3.23
CA LEU A 40 -4.19 -10.38 2.07
C LEU A 40 -3.44 -10.66 0.76
N GLN A 41 -2.14 -10.34 0.68
CA GLN A 41 -1.34 -10.56 -0.51
C GLN A 41 -1.19 -12.04 -0.87
N ARG A 42 -1.23 -12.93 0.12
CA ARG A 42 -1.24 -14.38 -0.07
C ARG A 42 -2.62 -14.97 -0.36
N SER A 43 -3.68 -14.14 -0.39
CA SER A 43 -5.02 -14.64 -0.67
C SER A 43 -5.19 -15.02 -2.15
N PRO A 44 -5.72 -16.22 -2.44
CA PRO A 44 -5.90 -16.68 -3.80
C PRO A 44 -6.93 -15.80 -4.53
N GLY A 45 -6.53 -15.24 -5.68
CA GLY A 45 -7.37 -14.36 -6.49
C GLY A 45 -7.10 -12.86 -6.31
N LEU A 46 -6.32 -12.45 -5.31
CA LEU A 46 -5.91 -11.06 -5.19
C LEU A 46 -4.74 -10.77 -6.14
N THR A 47 -5.01 -9.99 -7.19
CA THR A 47 -3.99 -9.49 -8.14
C THR A 47 -3.46 -8.09 -7.76
N THR A 48 -3.87 -7.60 -6.60
CA THR A 48 -3.56 -6.25 -6.10
C THR A 48 -2.17 -6.24 -5.47
N ARG A 49 -1.32 -5.30 -5.88
CA ARG A 49 -0.02 -5.07 -5.24
C ARG A 49 -0.22 -4.23 -3.98
N ILE A 50 0.38 -4.62 -2.86
CA ILE A 50 0.33 -3.81 -1.63
C ILE A 50 1.65 -3.04 -1.49
N ILE A 51 1.57 -1.75 -1.16
CA ILE A 51 2.72 -0.87 -0.91
C ILE A 51 2.53 -0.17 0.43
N HIS A 52 3.52 -0.30 1.30
CA HIS A 52 3.55 0.37 2.59
C HIS A 52 4.29 1.70 2.48
N ILE A 53 3.71 2.77 3.02
CA ILE A 53 4.24 4.12 3.00
C ILE A 53 4.39 4.59 4.44
N ASP A 54 5.62 4.79 4.87
CA ASP A 54 5.94 5.43 6.15
C ASP A 54 5.87 6.95 5.98
N ALA A 55 4.99 7.59 6.74
CA ALA A 55 4.80 9.03 6.69
C ALA A 55 6.03 9.84 7.13
N SER A 56 6.90 9.27 7.99
CA SER A 56 8.16 9.89 8.40
C SER A 56 9.19 9.91 7.27
N GLN A 57 9.20 8.88 6.42
CA GLN A 57 10.15 8.73 5.31
C GLN A 57 9.67 9.40 4.02
N HIS A 58 8.34 9.46 3.80
CA HIS A 58 7.75 9.94 2.55
C HIS A 58 6.64 11.00 2.76
N PRO A 59 6.90 12.11 3.47
CA PRO A 59 5.88 13.11 3.80
C PRO A 59 5.24 13.76 2.57
N ALA A 60 6.00 13.95 1.48
CA ALA A 60 5.47 14.52 0.25
C ALA A 60 4.39 13.62 -0.40
N VAL A 61 4.54 12.30 -0.30
CA VAL A 61 3.55 11.34 -0.82
C VAL A 61 2.30 11.36 0.06
N VAL A 62 2.45 11.37 1.39
CA VAL A 62 1.31 11.50 2.32
C VAL A 62 0.48 12.75 1.99
N LEU A 63 1.15 13.89 1.79
CA LEU A 63 0.51 15.15 1.43
C LEU A 63 -0.17 15.10 0.06
N SER A 64 0.44 14.49 -0.95
CA SER A 64 -0.16 14.41 -2.29
C SER A 64 -1.44 13.56 -2.31
N PHE A 65 -1.56 12.60 -1.40
CA PHE A 65 -2.77 11.80 -1.20
C PHE A 65 -3.75 12.42 -0.19
N GLY A 66 -3.45 13.59 0.38
CA GLY A 66 -4.32 14.26 1.35
C GLY A 66 -4.57 13.44 2.62
N VAL A 67 -3.64 12.57 2.99
CA VAL A 67 -3.79 11.70 4.17
C VAL A 67 -3.55 12.52 5.44
N THR A 68 -4.58 12.58 6.30
CA THR A 68 -4.53 13.30 7.58
C THR A 68 -4.79 12.40 8.79
N HIS A 69 -5.36 11.21 8.56
CA HIS A 69 -5.59 10.19 9.57
C HIS A 69 -4.73 8.95 9.29
N PHE A 70 -4.37 8.22 10.36
CA PHE A 70 -3.58 7.01 10.26
C PHE A 70 -4.18 5.88 11.08
N PRO A 71 -4.04 4.62 10.63
CA PRO A 71 -3.56 4.27 9.29
C PRO A 71 -4.59 4.64 8.21
N THR A 72 -4.13 4.83 6.98
CA THR A 72 -5.03 5.06 5.83
C THR A 72 -4.69 4.09 4.72
N LEU A 73 -5.70 3.47 4.13
CA LEU A 73 -5.56 2.54 3.03
C LEU A 73 -6.24 3.14 1.80
N ILE A 74 -5.51 3.19 0.69
CA ILE A 74 -6.01 3.76 -0.56
C ILE A 74 -5.79 2.75 -1.67
N LEU A 75 -6.88 2.27 -2.27
CA LEU A 75 -6.81 1.45 -3.48
C LEU A 75 -6.77 2.36 -4.69
N VAL A 76 -5.70 2.26 -5.48
CA VAL A 76 -5.52 3.00 -6.73
C VAL A 76 -5.44 2.06 -7.92
N GLN A 77 -6.02 2.45 -9.04
CA GLN A 77 -5.84 1.76 -10.32
C GLN A 77 -5.61 2.80 -11.40
N ARG A 78 -4.52 2.65 -12.17
CA ARG A 78 -4.12 3.61 -13.22
C ARG A 78 -4.07 5.07 -12.73
N GLY A 79 -3.63 5.27 -11.48
CA GLY A 79 -3.52 6.60 -10.86
C GLY A 79 -4.82 7.19 -10.33
N VAL A 80 -5.95 6.48 -10.45
CA VAL A 80 -7.25 6.90 -9.91
C VAL A 80 -7.47 6.22 -8.55
N GLU A 81 -7.79 7.02 -7.53
CA GLU A 81 -8.27 6.52 -6.24
C GLU A 81 -9.66 5.90 -6.42
N LEU A 82 -9.78 4.59 -6.14
CA LEU A 82 -11.03 3.85 -6.23
C LEU A 82 -11.75 3.79 -4.88
N VAL A 83 -10.98 3.55 -3.82
CA VAL A 83 -11.50 3.34 -2.46
C VAL A 83 -10.49 3.89 -1.46
N ARG A 84 -10.99 4.50 -0.39
CA ARG A 84 -10.22 4.92 0.78
C ARG A 84 -10.85 4.40 2.05
N HIS A 85 -9.99 3.98 2.98
CA HIS A 85 -10.36 3.67 4.34
C HIS A 85 -9.39 4.37 5.30
N GLU A 86 -9.92 5.07 6.30
CA GLU A 86 -9.14 5.78 7.30
C GLU A 86 -9.45 5.18 8.68
N GLY A 87 -8.41 4.97 9.50
CA GLY A 87 -8.53 4.46 10.85
C GLY A 87 -8.34 2.95 10.99
N THR A 88 -8.51 2.46 12.22
CA THR A 88 -8.22 1.07 12.58
C THR A 88 -9.37 0.15 12.17
N TYR A 89 -9.06 -0.92 11.43
CA TYR A 89 -9.95 -2.08 11.36
C TYR A 89 -9.91 -2.80 12.72
N SER A 90 -11.00 -2.73 13.48
CA SER A 90 -11.28 -3.78 14.46
C SER A 90 -11.51 -5.06 13.67
N ALA A 91 -10.63 -6.04 13.83
CA ALA A 91 -10.98 -7.43 13.50
C ALA A 91 -12.13 -7.90 14.42
#